data_AF-A0A7J8X418-F1
#
_entry.id   AF-A0A7J8X418-F1
#
_cell.length_a   1.000
_cell.length_b   1.000
_cell.length_c   1.000
_cell.angle_alpha   90.00
_cell.angle_beta   90.00
_cell.angle_gamma   90.00
#
_symmetry.space_group_name_H-M   'P 1'
#
loop_
_entity.id
_entity.type
_entity.pdbx_description
1 polymer ?
#
loop_
_entity_poly.entity_id
_entity_poly.type
_entity_poly.pdbx_seq_one_letter_code
_entity_poly.pdbx_strand_id
1 'polypeptide(L)'
;MDSARSWFKKFQHKNEKLENSPKKKKDLENAKYAHKPPIDGAEAPSTATKQKAAAAKQYIENHYKAQMKNLQDRKERRWMLERKLADADVTAEEQMNMLKFLEKKETEYMRLQRHKMGVDDFELLTIIGRGAFGEVRLCKEKATSNVYAMKKLQKSEMLRRGQ
;
A
#
# COMPACT_ATOMS: atom_id res chain seq x y z
N MET A 1 -8.81 24.42 -6.86
CA MET A 1 -9.22 24.24 -5.45
C MET A 1 -10.57 23.53 -5.44
N ASP A 2 -10.70 22.55 -4.54
CA ASP A 2 -11.93 21.94 -4.05
C ASP A 2 -12.79 21.06 -4.98
N SER A 3 -12.29 19.85 -5.27
CA SER A 3 -13.15 18.69 -5.57
C SER A 3 -12.81 17.51 -4.66
N ALA A 4 -12.89 17.73 -3.35
CA ALA A 4 -12.69 16.71 -2.32
C ALA A 4 -13.66 16.84 -1.14
N ARG A 5 -14.84 17.45 -1.34
CA ARG A 5 -15.86 17.64 -0.29
C ARG A 5 -17.24 17.02 -0.58
N SER A 6 -17.38 16.24 -1.65
CA SER A 6 -18.69 15.74 -2.10
C SER A 6 -19.21 14.50 -1.36
N TRP A 7 -18.35 13.73 -0.68
CA TRP A 7 -18.78 12.46 -0.06
C TRP A 7 -19.48 12.60 1.31
N PHE A 8 -19.24 13.69 2.06
CA PHE A 8 -19.64 13.78 3.47
C PHE A 8 -21.03 14.41 3.74
N LYS A 9 -21.73 14.96 2.72
CA LYS A 9 -23.04 15.62 2.92
C LYS A 9 -24.27 14.69 2.77
N LYS A 10 -24.09 13.42 2.41
CA LYS A 10 -25.21 12.51 2.11
C LYS A 10 -25.77 11.75 3.31
N PHE A 11 -25.24 11.98 4.52
CA PHE A 11 -25.62 11.23 5.73
C PHE A 11 -26.41 12.03 6.77
N GLN A 12 -26.75 13.30 6.54
CA GLN A 12 -27.42 14.15 7.56
C GLN A 12 -28.82 14.67 7.21
N HIS A 13 -29.43 14.30 6.08
CA HIS A 13 -30.73 14.87 5.66
C HIS A 13 -31.90 13.88 5.56
N LYS A 14 -31.85 12.73 6.25
CA LYS A 14 -32.96 11.75 6.22
C LYS A 14 -33.57 11.48 7.60
N ASN A 15 -33.73 12.51 8.41
CA ASN A 15 -34.53 12.46 9.64
C ASN A 15 -35.16 13.82 9.91
N GLU A 16 -36.24 14.14 9.20
CA GLU A 16 -37.30 14.97 9.77
C GLU A 16 -38.57 14.89 8.91
N LYS A 17 -39.72 14.71 9.58
CA LYS A 17 -41.11 14.78 9.10
C LYS A 17 -41.66 13.50 8.44
N LEU A 18 -42.47 12.75 9.20
CA LEU A 18 -43.93 12.74 9.05
C LEU A 18 -44.58 12.01 10.24
N GLU A 19 -45.60 12.62 10.83
CA GLU A 19 -46.50 12.08 11.87
C GLU A 19 -47.94 11.98 11.35
N ASN A 20 -48.69 11.01 11.92
CA ASN A 20 -50.16 10.77 11.95
C ASN A 20 -50.97 9.95 10.88
N SER A 21 -51.16 8.63 11.16
CA SER A 21 -52.38 7.78 11.46
C SER A 21 -53.70 7.78 10.60
N PRO A 22 -54.64 6.76 10.65
CA PRO A 22 -54.78 5.51 11.47
C PRO A 22 -55.33 4.15 10.83
N LYS A 23 -55.02 3.02 11.52
CA LYS A 23 -55.76 1.72 11.86
C LYS A 23 -56.46 0.76 10.84
N LYS A 24 -56.04 -0.55 10.82
CA LYS A 24 -56.78 -1.74 11.38
C LYS A 24 -56.10 -3.16 11.19
N LYS A 25 -55.92 -3.85 12.35
CA LYS A 25 -55.94 -5.29 12.77
C LYS A 25 -55.71 -6.52 11.85
N LYS A 26 -54.85 -7.44 12.34
CA LYS A 26 -55.02 -8.89 12.72
C LYS A 26 -53.73 -9.68 12.39
N ASP A 27 -52.95 -10.17 13.35
CA ASP A 27 -53.06 -11.38 14.21
C ASP A 27 -52.07 -12.48 13.72
N LEU A 28 -51.17 -12.88 14.64
CA LEU A 28 -50.44 -14.15 14.80
C LEU A 28 -49.53 -14.69 13.66
N GLU A 29 -48.21 -14.70 13.93
CA GLU A 29 -47.35 -15.91 14.02
C GLU A 29 -45.94 -15.49 14.49
N ASN A 30 -45.60 -15.64 15.77
CA ASN A 30 -44.95 -16.79 16.41
C ASN A 30 -43.40 -16.84 16.29
N ALA A 31 -42.76 -16.27 17.32
CA ALA A 31 -41.66 -16.86 18.09
C ALA A 31 -40.35 -17.30 17.38
N LYS A 32 -39.39 -16.37 17.15
CA LYS A 32 -37.93 -16.68 17.09
C LYS A 32 -36.95 -15.58 17.55
N TYR A 33 -37.40 -14.58 18.32
CA TYR A 33 -36.48 -13.55 18.85
C TYR A 33 -36.62 -13.43 20.37
N ALA A 34 -36.21 -14.48 21.07
CA ALA A 34 -36.01 -14.44 22.51
C ALA A 34 -34.51 -14.26 22.80
N HIS A 35 -34.20 -13.15 23.48
CA HIS A 35 -33.07 -12.95 24.37
C HIS A 35 -31.63 -13.04 23.79
N LYS A 36 -31.03 -11.89 23.49
CA LYS A 36 -29.60 -11.69 23.79
C LYS A 36 -29.52 -10.96 25.14
N PRO A 37 -28.88 -11.54 26.18
CA PRO A 37 -28.67 -10.84 27.43
C PRO A 37 -27.73 -9.63 27.24
N PRO A 38 -27.73 -8.66 28.16
CA PRO A 38 -26.77 -7.56 28.16
C PRO A 38 -25.34 -8.13 28.16
N ILE A 39 -24.50 -7.69 27.21
CA ILE A 39 -23.08 -8.09 27.17
C ILE A 39 -22.33 -7.24 28.21
N ASP A 40 -22.56 -7.54 29.48
CA ASP A 40 -21.75 -7.06 30.58
C ASP A 40 -20.57 -8.02 30.72
N GLY A 41 -19.48 -7.72 30.00
CA GLY A 41 -18.26 -8.51 30.00
C GLY A 41 -17.62 -8.54 28.62
N ALA A 42 -16.93 -7.46 28.25
CA ALA A 42 -16.07 -7.45 27.07
C ALA A 42 -14.93 -8.45 27.28
N GLU A 43 -15.15 -9.71 26.89
CA GLU A 43 -14.15 -10.76 26.89
C GLU A 43 -12.93 -10.26 26.11
N ALA A 44 -11.76 -10.27 26.75
CA ALA A 44 -10.57 -9.67 26.17
C ALA A 44 -10.23 -10.35 24.84
N PRO A 45 -9.87 -9.59 23.78
CA PRO A 45 -9.59 -10.18 22.48
C PRO A 45 -8.41 -11.16 22.56
N SER A 46 -8.50 -12.25 21.80
CA SER A 46 -7.45 -13.28 21.75
C SER A 46 -6.09 -12.69 21.38
N THR A 47 -5.01 -13.37 21.77
CA THR A 47 -3.63 -12.96 21.47
C THR A 47 -3.39 -12.80 19.98
N ALA A 48 -3.91 -13.73 19.16
CA ALA A 48 -3.86 -13.67 17.70
C ALA A 48 -4.58 -12.42 17.15
N THR A 49 -5.74 -12.07 17.71
CA THR A 49 -6.47 -10.85 17.33
C THR A 49 -5.68 -9.59 17.69
N LYS A 50 -5.08 -9.53 18.89
CA LYS A 50 -4.23 -8.42 19.32
C LYS A 50 -3.01 -8.25 18.40
N GLN A 51 -2.34 -9.34 18.03
CA GLN A 51 -1.20 -9.32 17.09
C GLN A 51 -1.60 -8.83 15.70
N LYS A 52 -2.73 -9.31 15.16
CA LYS A 52 -3.25 -8.84 13.86
C LYS A 52 -3.61 -7.36 13.90
N ALA A 53 -4.25 -6.90 14.99
CA ALA A 53 -4.58 -5.49 15.17
C ALA A 53 -3.31 -4.61 15.23
N ALA A 54 -2.28 -5.05 15.96
CA ALA A 54 -0.99 -4.36 16.02
C ALA A 54 -0.29 -4.33 14.65
N ALA A 55 -0.26 -5.44 13.93
CA ALA A 55 0.32 -5.53 12.59
C ALA A 55 -0.42 -4.63 11.59
N ALA A 56 -1.76 -4.60 11.65
CA ALA A 56 -2.57 -3.72 10.80
C ALA A 56 -2.31 -2.25 11.10
N LYS A 57 -2.26 -1.86 12.39
CA LYS A 57 -1.90 -0.51 12.81
C LYS A 57 -0.53 -0.09 12.26
N GLN A 58 0.49 -0.94 12.47
CA GLN A 58 1.84 -0.68 12.00
C GLN A 58 1.90 -0.54 10.47
N TYR A 59 1.18 -1.41 9.74
CA TYR A 59 1.11 -1.34 8.28
C TYR A 59 0.50 -0.02 7.81
N ILE A 60 -0.63 0.40 8.38
CA ILE A 60 -1.32 1.64 8.02
C ILE A 60 -0.41 2.86 8.30
N GLU A 61 0.20 2.92 9.47
CA GLU A 61 1.12 4.00 9.81
C GLU A 61 2.31 4.08 8.84
N ASN A 62 2.96 2.95 8.58
CA ASN A 62 4.08 2.87 7.66
C ASN A 62 3.67 3.25 6.23
N HIS A 63 2.49 2.83 5.79
CA HIS A 63 1.95 3.16 4.48
C HIS A 63 1.82 4.68 4.32
N TYR A 64 1.15 5.36 5.24
CA TYR A 64 0.98 6.81 5.15
C TYR A 64 2.29 7.59 5.32
N LYS A 65 3.20 7.15 6.21
CA LYS A 65 4.55 7.74 6.34
C LYS A 65 5.31 7.64 5.02
N ALA A 66 5.32 6.47 4.38
CA ALA A 66 5.97 6.26 3.09
C ALA A 66 5.32 7.09 1.98
N GLN A 67 3.98 7.16 1.92
CA GLN A 67 3.27 7.98 0.93
C GLN A 67 3.60 9.47 1.08
N MET A 68 3.59 10.00 2.30
CA MET A 68 3.94 11.40 2.56
C MET A 68 5.39 11.70 2.20
N LYS A 69 6.32 10.81 2.55
CA LYS A 69 7.73 10.93 2.14
C LYS A 69 7.87 10.93 0.62
N ASN A 70 7.27 9.97 -0.06
CA ASN A 70 7.32 9.90 -1.53
C ASN A 70 6.78 11.18 -2.18
N LEU A 71 5.70 11.76 -1.65
CA LEU A 71 5.14 13.03 -2.14
C LEU A 71 6.11 14.20 -1.93
N GLN A 72 6.73 14.27 -0.75
CA GLN A 72 7.70 15.30 -0.42
C GLN A 72 8.94 15.20 -1.33
N ASP A 73 9.52 14.01 -1.45
CA ASP A 73 10.69 13.76 -2.29
C ASP A 73 10.39 14.11 -3.76
N ARG A 74 9.16 13.89 -4.25
CA ARG A 74 8.73 14.29 -5.61
C ARG A 74 8.70 15.81 -5.79
N LYS A 75 8.18 16.53 -4.79
CA LYS A 75 8.17 18.00 -4.80
C LYS A 75 9.59 18.56 -4.77
N GLU A 76 10.45 17.99 -3.94
CA GLU A 76 11.85 18.41 -3.82
C GLU A 76 12.63 18.18 -5.10
N ARG A 77 12.47 17.03 -5.77
CA ARG A 77 13.12 16.77 -7.07
C ARG A 77 12.68 17.77 -8.13
N ARG A 78 11.39 18.09 -8.19
CA ARG A 78 10.87 19.12 -9.11
C ARG A 78 11.42 20.50 -8.77
N TRP A 79 11.36 20.90 -7.50
CA TRP A 79 11.84 22.19 -7.04
C TRP A 79 13.33 22.38 -7.31
N MET A 80 14.15 21.34 -7.08
CA MET A 80 15.58 21.38 -7.42
C MET A 80 15.83 21.57 -8.91
N LEU A 81 15.03 20.93 -9.78
CA LEU A 81 15.14 21.11 -11.22
C LEU A 81 14.75 22.53 -11.63
N GLU A 82 13.62 23.02 -11.14
CA GLU A 82 13.14 24.38 -11.43
C GLU A 82 14.17 25.43 -11.01
N ARG A 83 14.79 25.29 -9.83
CA ARG A 83 15.85 26.20 -9.39
C ARG A 83 17.07 26.18 -10.31
N LYS A 84 17.54 24.98 -10.70
CA LYS A 84 18.66 24.83 -11.64
C LYS A 84 18.36 25.41 -13.02
N LEU A 85 17.11 25.32 -13.47
CA LEU A 85 16.67 25.89 -14.74
C LEU A 85 16.51 27.41 -14.69
N ALA A 86 16.21 27.98 -13.53
CA ALA A 86 16.15 29.42 -13.33
C ALA A 86 17.56 30.05 -13.28
N ASP A 87 18.53 29.33 -12.70
CA ASP A 87 19.93 29.75 -12.66
C ASP A 87 20.65 29.54 -14.02
N ALA A 88 20.09 28.71 -14.89
CA ALA A 88 20.61 28.45 -16.22
C ALA A 88 19.94 29.35 -17.26
N ASP A 89 20.72 29.92 -18.18
CA ASP A 89 20.21 30.72 -19.30
C ASP A 89 19.69 29.81 -20.42
N VAL A 90 18.65 29.04 -20.11
CA VAL A 90 18.00 28.08 -21.02
C VAL A 90 16.71 28.67 -21.58
N THR A 91 16.38 28.30 -22.81
CA THR A 91 15.16 28.79 -23.45
C THR A 91 13.90 28.23 -22.77
N ALA A 92 12.77 28.94 -22.88
CA ALA A 92 11.50 28.48 -22.32
C ALA A 92 11.06 27.11 -22.87
N GLU A 93 11.41 26.80 -24.13
CA GLU A 93 11.12 25.51 -24.75
C GLU A 93 11.95 24.38 -24.11
N GLU A 94 13.25 24.61 -23.89
CA GLU A 94 14.12 23.64 -23.22
C GLU A 94 13.68 23.40 -21.78
N GLN A 95 13.33 24.46 -21.04
CA GLN A 95 12.77 24.35 -19.69
C GLN A 95 11.53 23.45 -19.67
N MET A 96 10.58 23.69 -20.58
CA MET A 96 9.36 22.88 -20.71
C MET A 96 9.68 21.42 -21.04
N ASN A 97 10.61 21.18 -21.96
CA ASN A 97 11.02 19.83 -22.35
C ASN A 97 11.66 19.06 -21.18
N MET A 98 12.50 19.74 -20.38
CA MET A 98 13.13 19.14 -19.19
C MET A 98 12.10 18.82 -18.09
N LEU A 99 11.11 19.69 -17.87
CA LEU A 99 10.02 19.43 -16.92
C LEU A 99 9.14 18.25 -17.35
N LYS A 100 8.78 18.18 -18.63
CA LYS A 100 8.04 17.02 -19.19
C LYS A 100 8.83 15.72 -19.06
N PHE A 101 10.14 15.78 -19.28
CA PHE A 101 11.01 14.61 -19.10
C PHE A 101 11.05 14.14 -17.63
N LEU A 102 11.12 15.07 -16.67
CA LEU A 102 11.02 14.73 -15.25
C LEU A 102 9.69 14.05 -14.92
N GLU A 103 8.57 14.59 -15.41
CA GLU A 103 7.24 14.00 -15.19
C GLU A 103 7.13 12.57 -15.76
N LYS A 104 7.68 12.35 -16.95
CA LYS A 104 7.76 11.01 -17.57
C LYS A 104 8.57 10.06 -16.69
N LYS A 105 9.75 10.49 -16.19
CA LYS A 105 10.58 9.68 -15.28
C LYS A 105 9.87 9.35 -13.97
N GLU A 106 9.16 10.30 -13.37
CA GLU A 106 8.39 10.07 -12.14
C GLU A 106 7.27 9.04 -12.34
N THR A 107 6.59 9.11 -13.49
CA THR A 107 5.55 8.15 -13.87
C THR A 107 6.11 6.74 -14.04
N GLU A 108 7.23 6.61 -14.76
CA GLU A 108 7.91 5.32 -14.93
C GLU A 108 8.43 4.76 -13.60
N TYR A 109 8.98 5.62 -12.74
CA TYR A 109 9.42 5.22 -11.41
C TYR A 109 8.26 4.64 -10.58
N MET A 110 7.11 5.32 -10.54
CA MET A 110 5.92 4.80 -9.84
C MET A 110 5.40 3.48 -10.45
N ARG A 111 5.54 3.30 -11.77
CA ARG A 111 5.16 2.06 -12.44
C ARG A 111 6.09 0.92 -12.05
N LEU A 112 7.40 1.15 -12.04
CA LEU A 112 8.39 0.17 -11.58
C LEU A 112 8.15 -0.25 -10.13
N GLN A 113 7.81 0.70 -9.25
CA GLN A 113 7.47 0.41 -7.85
C GLN A 113 6.24 -0.49 -7.66
N ARG A 114 5.34 -0.58 -8.65
CA ARG A 114 4.20 -1.52 -8.62
C ARG A 114 4.61 -2.95 -8.95
N HIS A 115 5.71 -3.13 -9.68
CA HIS A 115 6.20 -4.45 -10.06
C HIS A 115 6.97 -5.05 -8.88
N LYS A 116 6.44 -6.14 -8.32
CA LYS A 116 7.09 -6.89 -7.26
C LYS A 116 7.93 -7.99 -7.90
N MET A 117 9.22 -7.71 -8.07
CA MET A 117 10.18 -8.70 -8.57
C MET A 117 10.18 -9.93 -7.66
N GLY A 118 10.02 -11.11 -8.26
CA GLY A 118 10.09 -12.42 -7.64
C GLY A 118 11.16 -13.30 -8.28
N VAL A 119 11.30 -14.52 -7.78
CA VAL A 119 12.23 -15.51 -8.36
C VAL A 119 11.79 -15.89 -9.78
N ASP A 120 10.49 -15.84 -10.06
CA ASP A 120 9.91 -16.20 -11.36
C ASP A 120 10.29 -15.23 -12.48
N ASP A 121 10.77 -14.02 -12.17
CA ASP A 121 11.25 -13.06 -13.16
C ASP A 121 12.66 -13.39 -13.67
N PHE A 122 13.29 -14.42 -13.10
CA PHE A 122 14.64 -14.84 -13.43
C PHE A 122 14.67 -16.27 -14.00
N GLU A 123 15.54 -16.46 -14.98
CA GLU A 123 15.98 -17.77 -15.44
C GLU A 123 17.17 -18.21 -14.59
N LEU A 124 17.00 -19.30 -13.85
CA LEU A 124 18.02 -19.88 -12.99
C LEU A 124 18.97 -20.76 -13.81
N LEU A 125 20.21 -20.30 -13.96
CA LEU A 125 21.23 -21.01 -14.73
C LEU A 125 22.01 -21.96 -13.80
N THR A 126 23.32 -21.80 -13.72
CA THR A 126 24.21 -22.69 -12.96
C THR A 126 24.46 -22.22 -11.54
N ILE A 127 24.72 -23.15 -10.63
CA ILE A 127 25.16 -22.85 -9.27
C ILE A 127 26.64 -22.45 -9.33
N ILE A 128 26.95 -21.27 -8.79
CA ILE A 128 28.32 -20.72 -8.75
C ILE A 128 28.97 -20.85 -7.37
N GLY A 129 28.19 -21.12 -6.32
CA GLY A 129 28.76 -21.33 -4.99
C GLY A 129 27.77 -21.95 -4.00
N ARG A 130 28.28 -22.72 -3.05
CA ARG A 130 27.51 -23.30 -1.94
C ARG A 130 28.17 -22.91 -0.62
N GLY A 131 27.37 -22.52 0.35
CA GLY A 131 27.82 -22.19 1.71
C GLY A 131 26.88 -22.77 2.76
N ALA A 132 27.19 -22.53 4.03
CA ALA A 132 26.45 -23.10 5.16
C ALA A 132 24.95 -22.75 5.18
N PHE A 133 24.57 -21.57 4.69
CA PHE A 133 23.20 -21.05 4.77
C PHE A 133 22.45 -21.04 3.43
N GLY A 134 23.06 -21.64 2.39
CA GLY A 134 22.48 -21.77 1.06
C GLY A 134 23.45 -21.54 -0.08
N GLU A 135 22.90 -21.40 -1.28
CA GLU A 135 23.64 -21.42 -2.55
C GLU A 135 23.55 -20.09 -3.29
N VAL A 136 24.55 -19.82 -4.12
CA VAL A 136 24.58 -18.71 -5.07
C VAL A 136 24.43 -19.30 -6.47
N ARG A 137 23.50 -18.75 -7.25
CA ARG A 137 23.23 -19.19 -8.62
C ARG A 137 23.41 -18.03 -9.59
N LEU A 138 24.03 -18.29 -10.72
CA LEU A 138 23.95 -17.39 -11.86
C LEU A 138 22.51 -17.39 -12.37
N CYS A 139 21.92 -16.23 -12.59
CA CYS A 139 20.60 -16.09 -13.16
C CYS A 139 20.57 -14.99 -14.21
N LYS A 140 19.58 -15.06 -15.10
CA LYS A 140 19.33 -14.07 -16.13
C LYS A 140 17.94 -13.50 -15.94
N GLU A 141 17.81 -12.17 -15.87
CA GLU A 141 16.49 -11.54 -15.81
C GLU A 141 15.77 -11.71 -17.15
N LYS A 142 14.52 -12.17 -17.12
CA LYS A 142 13.76 -12.46 -18.36
C LYS A 142 13.47 -11.22 -19.18
N ALA A 143 13.19 -10.09 -18.52
CA ALA A 143 12.79 -8.84 -19.18
C ALA A 143 13.97 -8.14 -19.88
N THR A 144 15.13 -8.07 -19.22
CA THR A 144 16.29 -7.29 -19.71
C THR A 144 17.39 -8.16 -20.30
N SER A 145 17.33 -9.48 -20.09
CA SER A 145 18.42 -10.40 -20.40
C SER A 145 19.74 -10.13 -19.65
N ASN A 146 19.72 -9.29 -18.62
CA ASN A 146 20.90 -9.02 -17.80
C ASN A 146 21.22 -10.21 -16.88
N VAL A 147 22.50 -10.44 -16.64
CA VAL A 147 23.00 -11.56 -15.84
C VAL A 147 23.32 -11.09 -14.41
N TYR A 148 22.90 -11.86 -13.42
CA TYR A 148 23.04 -11.58 -11.99
C TYR A 148 23.48 -12.83 -11.21
N ALA A 149 23.95 -12.63 -9.97
CA ALA A 149 24.19 -13.70 -9.01
C ALA A 149 23.10 -13.68 -7.92
N MET A 150 22.21 -14.68 -7.93
CA MET A 150 21.13 -14.82 -6.96
C MET A 150 21.58 -15.65 -5.76
N LYS A 151 21.58 -15.06 -4.56
CA LYS A 151 21.80 -15.77 -3.30
C LYS A 151 20.47 -16.33 -2.77
N LYS A 152 20.38 -17.66 -2.65
CA LYS A 152 19.28 -18.35 -1.99
C LYS A 152 19.68 -18.65 -0.54
N LEU A 153 18.84 -18.22 0.41
CA LEU A 153 19.05 -18.40 1.84
C LEU A 153 17.92 -19.21 2.48
N GLN A 154 18.26 -20.12 3.40
CA GLN A 154 17.27 -20.81 4.23
C GLN A 154 17.05 -20.06 5.54
N LYS A 155 16.07 -19.15 5.57
CA LYS A 155 15.83 -18.27 6.73
C LYS A 155 15.52 -19.01 8.03
N SER A 156 14.78 -20.11 7.97
CA SER A 156 14.48 -20.94 9.15
C SER A 156 15.74 -21.54 9.76
N GLU A 157 16.70 -21.95 8.93
CA GLU A 157 17.97 -22.48 9.37
C GLU A 157 18.87 -21.39 9.98
N MET A 158 18.91 -20.20 9.36
CA MET A 158 19.66 -19.05 9.88
C MET A 158 19.21 -18.71 11.30
N LEU A 159 17.90 -18.54 11.49
CA LEU A 159 17.30 -18.24 12.80
C LEU A 159 17.58 -19.35 13.83
N ARG A 160 17.51 -20.63 13.44
CA ARG A 160 17.84 -21.75 14.34
C ARG A 160 19.29 -21.72 14.83
N ARG A 161 20.22 -21.24 13.99
CA ARG A 161 21.65 -21.13 14.31
C ARG A 161 21.99 -19.80 15.01
N GLY A 162 21.00 -18.97 15.33
CA GLY A 162 21.19 -17.70 16.05
C GLY A 162 21.83 -16.59 15.21
N GLN A 163 21.70 -16.65 13.88
CA GLN A 163 22.13 -15.61 12.94
C GLN A 163 20.95 -14.92 12.26
#